data_AF-A0A2V5VV07-F1
#
_entry.id   AF-A0A2V5VV07-F1
#
_cell.length_a   1.000
_cell.length_b   1.000
_cell.length_c   1.000
_cell.angle_alpha   90.00
_cell.angle_beta   90.00
_cell.angle_gamma   90.00
#
_symmetry.space_group_name_H-M   'P 1'
#
loop_
_entity.id
_entity.type
_entity.pdbx_description
1 polymer ?
#
loop_
_entity_poly.entity_id
_entity_poly.type
_entity_poly.pdbx_seq_one_letter_code
_entity_poly.pdbx_strand_id
1 'polypeptide(L)'
;MDFTITSTKRRCRGMTLVETLIATGIGTVILTAVMAVSLFSARSFAALGNYVDLDIKSRQALDLMSQDTYTLSYTYDPTVQTTNNPTGQTLTRTKTKAGVTASKVLLTGCTYLKFDMFQRSPQTSTYDLYTASSPATCKLIQLTWVCSRDVLRGRFSNTESVQSAKVVIRKQ
;
A
#
# COMPACT_ATOMS: atom_id res chain seq x y z
N MET A 1 -46.23 -8.21 -67.50
CA MET A 1 -46.90 -7.48 -66.40
C MET A 1 -45.80 -6.95 -65.53
N ASP A 2 -45.45 -5.67 -65.72
CA ASP A 2 -44.36 -5.04 -64.98
C ASP A 2 -44.91 -4.47 -63.67
N PHE A 3 -44.43 -4.99 -62.55
CA PHE A 3 -44.77 -4.51 -61.22
C PHE A 3 -43.77 -3.44 -60.80
N THR A 4 -44.16 -2.16 -60.90
CA THR A 4 -43.37 -1.03 -60.40
C THR A 4 -43.50 -0.96 -58.87
N ILE A 5 -42.48 -1.44 -58.15
CA ILE A 5 -42.38 -1.29 -56.69
C ILE A 5 -42.04 0.18 -56.38
N THR A 6 -43.00 0.92 -55.83
CA THR A 6 -42.81 2.32 -55.41
C THR A 6 -42.20 2.34 -54.00
N SER A 7 -40.87 2.51 -53.91
CA SER A 7 -40.19 2.70 -52.63
C SER A 7 -40.34 4.15 -52.15
N THR A 8 -41.11 4.37 -51.08
CA THR A 8 -41.21 5.67 -50.40
C THR A 8 -40.01 5.86 -49.48
N LYS A 9 -38.99 6.60 -49.92
CA LYS A 9 -37.90 7.06 -49.03
C LYS A 9 -38.48 8.07 -48.03
N ARG A 10 -38.60 7.71 -46.75
CA ARG A 10 -38.90 8.68 -45.68
C ARG A 10 -37.82 9.76 -45.66
N ARG A 11 -38.20 11.03 -45.87
CA ARG A 11 -37.30 12.18 -45.67
C ARG A 11 -36.96 12.29 -44.18
N CYS A 12 -35.73 11.98 -43.80
CA CYS A 12 -35.20 12.37 -42.50
C CYS A 12 -35.03 13.90 -42.49
N ARG A 13 -35.86 14.59 -41.71
CA ARG A 13 -35.65 16.01 -41.38
C ARG A 13 -34.58 16.07 -40.29
N GLY A 14 -33.56 16.92 -40.47
CA GLY A 14 -32.54 17.19 -39.45
C GLY A 14 -33.15 17.87 -38.22
N MET A 15 -32.46 17.77 -37.09
CA MET A 15 -32.84 18.48 -35.86
C MET A 15 -32.72 20.00 -36.06
N THR A 16 -33.60 20.74 -35.42
CA THR A 16 -33.51 22.20 -35.38
C THR A 16 -32.32 22.64 -34.53
N LEU A 17 -31.81 23.84 -34.79
CA LEU A 17 -30.66 24.38 -34.06
C LEU A 17 -30.92 24.45 -32.54
N VAL A 18 -32.13 24.83 -32.15
CA VAL A 18 -32.55 24.90 -30.73
C VAL A 18 -32.56 23.52 -30.07
N GLU A 19 -33.07 22.49 -30.76
CA GLU A 19 -33.05 21.11 -30.25
C GLU A 19 -31.61 20.60 -30.03
N THR A 20 -30.69 20.90 -30.95
CA THR A 20 -29.28 20.51 -30.79
C THR A 20 -28.57 21.26 -29.65
N LEU A 21 -28.94 22.52 -29.38
CA LEU A 21 -28.38 23.32 -28.29
C LEU A 21 -28.84 22.79 -26.92
N ILE A 22 -30.13 22.47 -26.80
CA ILE A 22 -30.67 21.87 -25.57
C ILE A 22 -30.09 20.48 -25.34
N ALA A 23 -30.02 19.64 -26.38
CA ALA A 23 -29.48 18.29 -26.28
C ALA A 23 -27.99 18.28 -25.87
N THR A 24 -27.18 19.17 -26.45
CA THR A 24 -25.76 19.31 -26.09
C THR A 24 -25.57 19.93 -24.70
N GLY A 25 -26.44 20.86 -24.28
CA GLY A 25 -26.42 21.41 -22.92
C GLY A 25 -26.67 20.33 -21.86
N ILE A 26 -27.73 19.53 -22.02
CA ILE A 26 -28.05 18.46 -21.07
C ILE A 26 -27.01 17.34 -21.14
N GLY A 27 -26.57 16.97 -22.36
CA GLY A 27 -25.58 15.94 -22.59
C GLY A 27 -24.24 16.24 -21.92
N THR A 28 -23.76 17.48 -21.99
CA THR A 28 -22.50 17.87 -21.33
C THR A 28 -22.61 17.86 -19.81
N VAL A 29 -23.74 18.30 -19.22
CA VAL A 29 -23.96 18.22 -17.77
C VAL A 29 -23.92 16.77 -17.27
N ILE A 30 -24.58 15.85 -17.97
CA ILE A 30 -24.55 14.43 -17.60
C ILE A 30 -23.14 13.84 -17.78
N LEU A 31 -22.48 14.13 -18.90
CA LEU A 31 -21.14 13.62 -19.17
C LEU A 31 -20.11 14.12 -18.14
N THR A 32 -20.19 15.39 -17.74
CA THR A 32 -19.32 15.94 -16.68
C THR A 32 -19.56 15.27 -15.33
N ALA A 33 -20.82 14.98 -14.96
CA ALA A 33 -21.13 14.24 -13.74
C ALA A 33 -20.53 12.82 -13.76
N VAL A 34 -20.68 12.10 -14.88
CA VAL A 34 -20.11 10.75 -15.06
C VAL A 34 -18.57 10.80 -15.01
N MET A 35 -17.96 11.81 -15.63
CA MET A 35 -16.51 11.99 -15.61
C MET A 35 -15.98 12.30 -14.21
N ALA A 36 -16.69 13.11 -13.43
CA ALA A 36 -16.30 13.40 -12.05
C ALA A 36 -16.30 12.13 -11.19
N VAL A 37 -17.35 11.30 -11.31
CA VAL A 37 -17.45 10.02 -10.58
C VAL A 37 -16.39 9.03 -11.03
N SER A 38 -16.11 8.94 -12.34
CA SER A 38 -15.11 7.99 -12.85
C SER A 38 -13.69 8.36 -12.42
N LEU A 39 -13.32 9.64 -12.45
CA LEU A 39 -12.02 10.11 -11.97
C LEU A 39 -11.86 9.91 -10.46
N PHE A 40 -12.91 10.16 -9.68
CA PHE A 40 -12.91 9.90 -8.25
C PHE A 40 -12.74 8.41 -7.93
N SER A 41 -13.45 7.55 -8.66
CA SER A 41 -13.38 6.09 -8.51
C SER A 41 -11.99 5.57 -8.90
N ALA A 42 -11.43 6.03 -10.02
CA ALA A 42 -10.09 5.66 -10.47
C ALA A 42 -9.01 6.01 -9.43
N ARG A 43 -9.09 7.21 -8.84
CA ARG A 43 -8.19 7.61 -7.74
C ARG A 43 -8.34 6.71 -6.51
N SER A 44 -9.57 6.38 -6.15
CA SER A 44 -9.87 5.53 -5.00
C SER A 44 -9.33 4.12 -5.19
N PHE A 45 -9.50 3.53 -6.39
CA PHE A 45 -8.93 2.22 -6.70
C PHE A 45 -7.41 2.21 -6.76
N ALA A 46 -6.78 3.29 -7.26
CA ALA A 46 -5.32 3.41 -7.20
C ALA A 46 -4.80 3.45 -5.76
N ALA A 47 -5.49 4.16 -4.86
CA ALA A 47 -5.14 4.21 -3.45
C ALA A 47 -5.34 2.84 -2.77
N LEU A 48 -6.46 2.16 -3.03
CA LEU A 48 -6.73 0.83 -2.50
C LEU A 48 -5.72 -0.21 -3.01
N GLY A 49 -5.36 -0.16 -4.30
CA GLY A 49 -4.34 -1.04 -4.87
C GLY A 49 -2.97 -0.87 -4.20
N ASN A 50 -2.58 0.38 -3.93
CA ASN A 50 -1.36 0.66 -3.16
C ASN A 50 -1.43 0.13 -1.73
N TYR A 51 -2.58 0.30 -1.06
CA TYR A 51 -2.79 -0.20 0.30
C TYR A 51 -2.69 -1.73 0.37
N VAL A 52 -3.34 -2.44 -0.56
CA VAL A 52 -3.32 -3.91 -0.61
C VAL A 52 -1.90 -4.43 -0.88
N ASP A 53 -1.17 -3.83 -1.83
CA ASP A 53 0.24 -4.19 -2.09
C ASP A 53 1.11 -3.98 -0.84
N LEU A 54 0.88 -2.89 -0.10
CA LEU A 54 1.60 -2.60 1.14
C LEU A 54 1.28 -3.63 2.23
N ASP A 55 0.01 -4.00 2.41
CA ASP A 55 -0.40 -5.01 3.40
C ASP A 55 0.18 -6.39 3.09
N ILE A 56 0.19 -6.81 1.82
CA ILE A 56 0.78 -8.09 1.40
C ILE A 56 2.27 -8.13 1.72
N LYS A 57 3.02 -7.08 1.34
CA LYS A 57 4.46 -6.97 1.64
C LYS A 57 4.72 -6.95 3.14
N SER A 58 3.87 -6.27 3.90
CA SER A 58 3.94 -6.18 5.35
C SER A 58 3.80 -7.54 6.03
N ARG A 59 2.78 -8.32 5.63
CA ARG A 59 2.57 -9.70 6.12
C ARG A 59 3.72 -10.62 5.72
N GLN A 60 4.16 -10.56 4.47
CA GLN A 60 5.30 -11.35 4.01
C GLN A 60 6.58 -11.02 4.76
N ALA A 61 6.81 -9.74 5.07
CA ALA A 61 7.96 -9.31 5.86
C ALA A 61 7.86 -9.85 7.30
N LEU A 62 6.68 -9.79 7.93
CA LEU A 62 6.42 -10.37 9.25
C LEU A 62 6.68 -11.89 9.26
N ASP A 63 6.16 -12.62 8.28
CA ASP A 63 6.35 -14.06 8.17
C ASP A 63 7.83 -14.41 8.04
N LEU A 64 8.57 -13.70 7.19
CA LEU A 64 10.02 -13.87 7.05
C LEU A 64 10.76 -13.53 8.35
N MET A 65 10.39 -12.44 9.03
CA MET A 65 10.99 -12.03 10.30
C MET A 65 10.70 -13.02 11.43
N SER A 66 9.53 -13.65 11.43
CA SER A 66 9.14 -14.63 12.45
C SER A 66 9.77 -16.01 12.23
N GLN A 67 10.02 -16.39 10.97
CA GLN A 67 10.73 -17.63 10.63
C GLN A 67 12.23 -17.56 10.98
N ASP A 68 12.75 -16.35 11.09
CA ASP A 68 14.17 -16.09 11.16
C ASP A 68 14.78 -16.44 12.51
N THR A 69 15.45 -17.60 12.55
CA THR A 69 16.03 -18.22 13.76
C THR A 69 17.54 -18.04 13.91
N TYR A 70 18.21 -17.37 12.94
CA TYR A 70 19.68 -17.27 12.87
C TYR A 70 20.15 -15.82 12.99
N THR A 71 21.47 -15.60 13.18
CA THR A 71 22.15 -14.30 13.27
C THR A 71 21.81 -13.41 12.07
N LEU A 72 20.74 -12.64 12.20
CA LEU A 72 20.17 -11.81 11.15
C LEU A 72 20.12 -10.40 11.68
N SER A 73 20.60 -9.48 10.85
CA SER A 73 20.64 -8.06 11.18
C SER A 73 19.60 -7.35 10.33
N TYR A 74 18.70 -6.64 11.00
CA TYR A 74 17.76 -5.74 10.37
C TYR A 74 18.33 -4.34 10.46
N THR A 75 18.59 -3.74 9.31
CA THR A 75 19.05 -2.36 9.24
C THR A 75 17.90 -1.50 8.74
N TYR A 76 17.56 -0.50 9.55
CA TYR A 76 16.65 0.56 9.17
C TYR A 76 17.46 1.82 8.92
N ASP A 77 17.39 2.31 7.69
CA ASP A 77 18.07 3.53 7.27
C ASP A 77 17.04 4.66 7.19
N PRO A 78 17.05 5.62 8.15
CA PRO A 78 16.14 6.75 8.14
C PRO A 78 16.60 7.89 7.22
N THR A 79 17.66 7.73 6.40
CA THR A 79 18.20 8.83 5.61
C THR A 79 17.18 9.42 4.63
N VAL A 80 17.18 10.75 4.58
CA VAL A 80 16.31 11.61 3.77
C VAL A 80 16.50 11.31 2.29
N GLN A 81 15.39 11.30 1.54
CA GLN A 81 15.37 11.19 0.08
C GLN A 81 16.44 12.08 -0.55
N THR A 82 17.49 11.48 -1.12
CA THR A 82 18.35 12.16 -2.07
C THR A 82 17.84 11.89 -3.48
N THR A 83 18.05 12.83 -4.40
CA THR A 83 17.52 12.87 -5.78
C THR A 83 17.81 11.63 -6.65
N ASN A 84 18.68 10.72 -6.18
CA ASN A 84 19.02 9.46 -6.86
C ASN A 84 18.49 8.20 -6.15
N ASN A 85 17.76 8.33 -5.03
CA ASN A 85 17.16 7.20 -4.33
C ASN A 85 15.67 7.50 -4.01
N PRO A 86 14.72 7.11 -4.88
CA PRO A 86 13.30 7.33 -4.65
C PRO A 86 12.73 6.46 -3.51
N THR A 87 13.56 5.59 -2.91
CA THR A 87 13.18 4.63 -1.88
C THR A 87 13.46 5.21 -0.50
N GLY A 88 12.58 6.10 -0.06
CA GLY A 88 12.55 6.53 1.33
C GLY A 88 12.46 5.31 2.27
N GLN A 89 13.28 5.34 3.33
CA GLN A 89 13.20 4.51 4.53
C GLN A 89 12.87 3.03 4.25
N THR A 90 13.89 2.23 4.00
CA THR A 90 13.73 0.80 3.68
C THR A 90 14.12 -0.08 4.85
N LEU A 91 13.37 -1.16 5.06
CA LEU A 91 13.78 -2.23 5.97
C LEU A 91 14.52 -3.28 5.15
N THR A 92 15.83 -3.37 5.37
CA THR A 92 16.66 -4.37 4.71
C THR A 92 17.02 -5.48 5.68
N ARG A 93 16.76 -6.71 5.25
CA ARG A 93 17.18 -7.93 5.93
C ARG A 93 18.52 -8.36 5.37
N THR A 94 19.50 -8.50 6.24
CA THR A 94 20.83 -9.01 5.87
C THR A 94 21.06 -10.36 6.52
N LYS A 95 21.36 -11.36 5.68
CA LYS A 95 21.66 -12.73 6.07
C LYS A 95 23.08 -13.08 5.69
N THR A 96 23.89 -13.38 6.69
CA THR A 96 25.24 -13.89 6.49
C THR A 96 25.25 -15.40 6.72
N LYS A 97 25.61 -16.17 5.69
CA LYS A 97 25.78 -17.63 5.80
C LYS A 97 27.12 -18.00 5.17
N ALA A 98 27.96 -18.71 5.93
CA ALA A 98 29.28 -19.16 5.48
C ALA A 98 30.17 -18.04 4.88
N GLY A 99 30.17 -16.85 5.49
CA GLY A 99 30.96 -15.69 5.04
C GLY A 99 30.36 -14.92 3.86
N VAL A 100 29.27 -15.39 3.25
CA VAL A 100 28.56 -14.67 2.19
C VAL A 100 27.38 -13.91 2.79
N THR A 101 27.33 -12.60 2.54
CA THR A 101 26.29 -11.70 3.02
C THR A 101 25.30 -11.40 1.89
N ALA A 102 24.05 -11.81 2.06
CA ALA A 102 22.96 -11.50 1.15
C ALA A 102 22.01 -10.49 1.81
N SER A 103 21.73 -9.39 1.12
CA SER A 103 20.79 -8.35 1.57
C SER A 103 19.54 -8.35 0.70
N LYS A 104 18.36 -8.33 1.34
CA LYS A 104 17.06 -8.24 0.67
C LYS A 104 16.23 -7.15 1.32
N VAL A 105 15.71 -6.22 0.52
CA VAL A 105 14.75 -5.21 0.96
C VAL A 105 13.41 -5.92 1.23
N LEU A 106 12.92 -5.81 2.46
CA LEU A 106 11.63 -6.38 2.89
C LEU A 106 10.50 -5.37 2.77
N LEU A 107 10.75 -4.13 3.21
CA LEU A 107 9.76 -3.06 3.20
C LEU A 107 10.39 -1.77 2.67
N THR A 108 9.57 -0.94 2.04
CA THR A 108 9.94 0.35 1.46
C THR A 108 8.93 1.40 1.90
N GLY A 109 9.37 2.64 2.12
CA GLY A 109 8.49 3.72 2.58
C GLY A 109 8.12 3.59 4.06
N CYS A 110 8.95 2.94 4.88
CA CYS A 110 8.73 2.79 6.31
C CYS A 110 8.98 4.11 7.04
N THR A 111 7.95 4.92 7.27
CA THR A 111 8.07 6.19 8.01
C THR A 111 8.44 5.99 9.49
N TYR A 112 8.09 4.85 10.05
CA TYR A 112 8.36 4.50 11.45
C TYR A 112 8.62 3.02 11.58
N LEU A 113 9.62 2.66 12.38
CA LEU A 113 9.92 1.28 12.76
C LEU A 113 10.49 1.28 14.18
N LYS A 114 9.90 0.45 15.04
CA LYS A 114 10.34 0.25 16.42
C LYS A 114 10.39 -1.22 16.76
N PHE A 115 11.48 -1.62 17.42
CA PHE A 115 11.66 -2.93 18.02
C PHE A 115 11.65 -2.76 19.53
N ASP A 116 10.72 -3.42 20.21
CA ASP A 116 10.67 -3.50 21.66
C ASP A 116 10.95 -4.94 22.10
N MET A 117 11.75 -5.10 23.14
CA MET A 117 12.15 -6.40 23.67
C MET A 117 11.48 -6.66 25.01
N PHE A 118 10.95 -7.86 25.20
CA PHE A 118 10.21 -8.24 26.39
C PHE A 118 10.68 -9.59 26.94
N GLN A 119 10.60 -9.72 28.26
CA GLN A 119 10.72 -10.99 28.98
C GLN A 119 9.38 -11.72 28.96
N ARG A 120 9.37 -13.02 29.31
CA ARG A 120 8.12 -13.81 29.35
C ARG A 120 7.36 -13.66 30.68
N SER A 121 7.95 -12.97 31.65
CA SER A 121 7.33 -12.68 32.94
C SER A 121 6.29 -11.56 32.78
N PRO A 122 5.03 -11.80 33.18
CA PRO A 122 4.03 -10.74 33.23
C PRO A 122 4.37 -9.74 34.33
N GLN A 123 4.07 -8.47 34.10
CA GLN A 123 4.17 -7.42 35.10
C GLN A 123 3.01 -7.55 36.09
N THR A 124 3.29 -7.47 37.39
CA THR A 124 2.26 -7.60 38.42
C THR A 124 1.18 -6.54 38.24
N SER A 125 -0.09 -6.95 38.32
CA SER A 125 -1.27 -6.09 38.16
C SER A 125 -1.45 -5.45 36.78
N THR A 126 -0.75 -5.94 35.74
CA THR A 126 -0.90 -5.45 34.35
C THR A 126 -0.98 -6.64 33.38
N TYR A 127 -1.57 -6.44 32.20
CA TYR A 127 -1.56 -7.43 31.11
C TYR A 127 -0.29 -7.37 30.24
N ASP A 128 0.67 -6.51 30.61
CA ASP A 128 1.93 -6.33 29.90
C ASP A 128 3.07 -7.16 30.49
N LEU A 129 4.14 -7.28 29.70
CA LEU A 129 5.34 -8.04 30.05
C LEU A 129 6.47 -7.08 30.45
N TYR A 130 7.39 -7.54 31.30
CA TYR A 130 8.57 -6.76 31.62
C TYR A 130 9.44 -6.51 30.38
N THR A 131 9.87 -5.26 30.17
CA THR A 131 10.83 -4.92 29.10
C THR A 131 12.18 -5.55 29.38
N ALA A 132 12.78 -6.19 28.38
CA ALA A 132 14.12 -6.77 28.49
C ALA A 132 15.17 -5.75 28.09
N SER A 133 16.13 -5.45 28.98
CA SER A 133 17.26 -4.56 28.69
C SER A 133 18.44 -5.27 28.04
N SER A 134 18.47 -6.62 28.08
CA SER A 134 19.53 -7.43 27.47
C SER A 134 18.97 -8.45 26.46
N PRO A 135 19.65 -8.69 25.33
CA PRO A 135 19.29 -9.73 24.37
C PRO A 135 19.25 -11.14 24.97
N ALA A 136 20.04 -11.39 26.03
CA ALA A 136 20.10 -12.70 26.69
C ALA A 136 18.81 -13.05 27.45
N THR A 137 18.10 -12.04 27.98
CA THR A 137 16.85 -12.25 28.74
C THR A 137 15.60 -12.08 27.88
N CYS A 138 15.76 -11.60 26.64
CA CYS A 138 14.67 -11.39 25.70
C CYS A 138 14.05 -12.72 25.27
N LYS A 139 12.74 -12.84 25.48
CA LYS A 139 11.94 -14.02 25.04
C LYS A 139 10.81 -13.64 24.08
N LEU A 140 10.47 -12.36 24.00
CA LEU A 140 9.53 -11.81 23.04
C LEU A 140 10.10 -10.55 22.42
N ILE A 141 9.86 -10.36 21.13
CA ILE A 141 10.14 -9.12 20.41
C ILE A 141 8.82 -8.61 19.87
N GLN A 142 8.51 -7.34 20.15
CA GLN A 142 7.46 -6.61 19.47
C GLN A 142 8.07 -5.78 18.36
N LEU A 143 7.52 -5.92 17.17
CA LEU A 143 7.85 -5.12 16.01
C LEU A 143 6.65 -4.24 15.71
N THR A 144 6.86 -2.94 15.59
CA THR A 144 5.82 -1.99 15.20
C THR A 144 6.37 -1.13 14.08
N TRP A 145 5.66 -1.07 12.96
CA TRP A 145 6.06 -0.25 11.83
C TRP A 145 4.87 0.43 11.16
N VAL A 146 5.21 1.54 10.52
CA VAL A 146 4.30 2.34 9.71
C VAL A 146 4.95 2.54 8.36
N CYS A 147 4.26 2.13 7.31
CA CYS A 147 4.69 2.39 5.94
C CYS A 147 3.73 3.37 5.26
N SER A 148 4.29 4.27 4.46
CA SER A 148 3.55 5.23 3.63
C SER A 148 4.02 5.19 2.18
N ARG A 149 3.10 5.48 1.26
CA ARG A 149 3.38 5.51 -0.19
C ARG A 149 2.52 6.55 -0.89
N ASP A 150 3.09 7.14 -1.94
CA ASP A 150 2.42 8.08 -2.82
C ASP A 150 1.55 7.38 -3.87
N VAL A 151 0.32 7.88 -4.07
CA VAL A 151 -0.65 7.32 -5.02
C VAL A 151 -0.55 7.99 -6.38
N LEU A 152 -0.22 9.29 -6.44
CA LEU A 152 -0.11 10.08 -7.66
C LEU A 152 1.01 11.11 -7.50
N ARG A 153 1.98 11.11 -8.43
CA ARG A 153 3.15 12.00 -8.46
C ARG A 153 2.75 13.46 -8.15
N GLY A 154 3.03 13.93 -6.93
CA GLY A 154 2.96 15.35 -6.59
C GLY A 154 2.19 15.73 -5.32
N ARG A 155 1.48 14.83 -4.65
CA ARG A 155 0.98 15.09 -3.29
C ARG A 155 0.99 13.81 -2.45
N PHE A 156 1.50 13.93 -1.22
CA PHE A 156 1.42 12.93 -0.17
C PHE A 156 -0.04 12.59 0.13
N SER A 157 -0.60 11.64 -0.61
CA SER A 157 -1.88 11.02 -0.28
C SER A 157 -1.52 9.77 0.49
N ASN A 158 -1.29 9.93 1.80
CA ASN A 158 -0.73 8.92 2.69
C ASN A 158 -1.61 7.66 2.70
N THR A 159 -1.29 6.64 1.89
CA THR A 159 -1.73 5.28 2.19
C THR A 159 -0.83 4.76 3.29
N GLU A 160 -1.35 4.75 4.51
CA GLU A 160 -0.65 4.30 5.71
C GLU A 160 -1.04 2.85 6.04
N SER A 161 -0.05 1.99 6.27
CA SER A 161 -0.26 0.68 6.87
C SER A 161 0.49 0.62 8.19
N VAL A 162 -0.27 0.48 9.28
CA VAL A 162 0.25 0.26 10.63
C VAL A 162 0.11 -1.21 10.95
N GLN A 163 1.23 -1.88 11.23
CA GLN A 163 1.25 -3.27 11.64
C GLN A 163 2.08 -3.41 12.91
N SER A 164 1.59 -4.22 13.85
CA SER A 164 2.28 -4.53 15.10
C SER A 164 2.19 -6.02 15.38
N ALA A 165 3.33 -6.63 15.65
CA ALA A 165 3.45 -8.06 15.84
C ALA A 165 4.32 -8.37 17.07
N LYS A 166 3.80 -9.19 17.99
CA LYS A 166 4.57 -9.76 19.10
C LYS A 166 5.01 -11.18 18.70
N VAL A 167 6.31 -11.36 18.49
CA VAL A 167 6.91 -12.65 18.12
C VAL A 167 7.56 -13.26 19.36
N VAL A 168 7.17 -14.49 19.68
CA VAL A 168 7.77 -15.28 20.77
C VAL A 168 8.96 -16.06 20.23
N ILE A 169 10.13 -15.86 20.81
CA ILE A 169 11.32 -16.63 20.48
C ILE A 169 11.22 -17.98 21.20
N ARG A 170 10.97 -19.06 20.43
CA ARG A 170 10.97 -20.42 20.98
C ARG A 170 12.34 -21.06 20.76
N LYS A 171 13.05 -21.21 21.88
CA LYS A 171 14.30 -21.94 22.09
C LYS A 171 15.58 -21.27 21.58
N GLN A 172 16.47 -21.02 22.54
CA GLN A 172 17.91 -21.17 22.40
C GLN A 172 18.23 -22.45 23.16
#